data_AF-A0A135TKK7-F1
#
_entry.id   AF-A0A135TKK7-F1
#
_cell.length_a   1.000
_cell.length_b   1.000
_cell.length_c   1.000
_cell.angle_alpha   90.00
_cell.angle_beta   90.00
_cell.angle_gamma   90.00
#
_symmetry.space_group_name_H-M   'P 1'
#
loop_
_entity.id
_entity.type
_entity.pdbx_description
1 polymer ?
#
loop_
_entity_poly.entity_id
_entity_poly.type
_entity_poly.pdbx_seq_one_letter_code
_entity_poly.pdbx_strand_id
1 'polypeptide(L)'
;MISLNNIFVVLVIQLWTAVCNAQFSVWRADTRTPTEMRAAGLFAPRGASQILQIVPNVSMYNHAVGADNGASRDNDGYVSTTASEDTAVGFLSNMFNGNGYVYEIAAAANFIQVSGTLGEFSPYPNEQEYAALGGFSWDQVIRWRHYTNGVADGGLQDNNEYEGRIYNGLRPTNSMPSLAGFPAGHRAWTLSPWNAFAQGGAGCGGGNAARTLFVRQGTCNPKEDAETVAKRFIDENCWAKDLCG
;
A
#
# COMPACT_ATOMS: atom_id res chain seq x y z
N MET A 1 15.40 18.21 -44.66
CA MET A 1 14.08 17.55 -44.75
C MET A 1 14.11 16.34 -43.84
N ILE A 2 13.39 16.38 -42.72
CA ILE A 2 13.19 15.19 -41.87
C ILE A 2 12.14 14.34 -42.60
N SER A 3 12.52 13.11 -42.98
CA SER A 3 11.62 12.14 -43.62
C SER A 3 10.41 11.86 -42.72
N LEU A 4 9.21 11.69 -43.31
CA LEU A 4 7.98 11.30 -42.60
C LEU A 4 8.16 10.06 -41.69
N ASN A 5 9.06 9.14 -42.08
CA ASN A 5 9.40 7.96 -41.28
C ASN A 5 10.13 8.33 -39.97
N ASN A 6 10.97 9.37 -39.99
CA ASN A 6 11.68 9.84 -38.81
C ASN A 6 10.74 10.59 -37.85
N ILE A 7 9.69 11.23 -38.37
CA ILE A 7 8.67 11.90 -37.56
C ILE A 7 7.83 10.87 -36.79
N PHE A 8 7.43 9.77 -37.43
CA PHE A 8 6.67 8.70 -36.78
C PHE A 8 7.47 8.04 -35.65
N VAL A 9 8.75 7.73 -35.87
CA VAL A 9 9.63 7.15 -34.84
C VAL A 9 9.80 8.11 -33.65
N VAL A 10 10.00 9.41 -33.90
CA VAL A 10 10.11 10.41 -32.82
C VAL A 10 8.79 10.51 -32.03
N LEU A 11 7.64 10.52 -32.69
CA LEU A 11 6.34 10.55 -32.02
C LEU A 11 6.09 9.31 -31.17
N VAL A 12 6.46 8.12 -31.65
CA VAL A 12 6.35 6.87 -30.88
C VAL A 12 7.25 6.91 -29.64
N ILE A 13 8.47 7.44 -29.76
CA ILE A 13 9.39 7.59 -28.60
C ILE A 13 8.87 8.63 -27.60
N GLN A 14 8.34 9.76 -28.07
CA GLN A 14 7.74 10.79 -27.20
C GLN A 14 6.48 10.28 -26.49
N LEU A 15 5.66 9.48 -27.16
CA LEU A 15 4.48 8.84 -26.55
C LEU A 15 4.88 7.76 -25.53
N TRP A 16 5.88 6.92 -25.87
CA TRP A 16 6.41 5.91 -24.96
C TRP A 16 7.03 6.53 -23.70
N THR A 17 7.81 7.59 -23.84
CA THR A 17 8.39 8.30 -22.70
C THR A 17 7.31 8.97 -21.85
N ALA A 18 6.28 9.57 -22.44
CA ALA A 18 5.16 10.12 -21.69
C ALA A 18 4.38 9.05 -20.89
N VAL A 19 4.13 7.88 -21.49
CA VAL A 19 3.43 6.77 -20.82
C VAL A 19 4.29 6.12 -19.73
N CYS A 20 5.60 5.94 -19.96
CA CYS A 20 6.51 5.42 -18.93
C CYS A 20 6.67 6.36 -17.73
N ASN A 21 6.47 7.67 -17.90
CA ASN A 21 6.58 8.66 -16.82
C ASN A 21 5.23 9.07 -16.23
N ALA A 22 4.13 8.37 -16.55
CA ALA A 22 2.85 8.63 -15.91
C ALA A 22 2.93 8.28 -14.42
N GLN A 23 2.73 9.27 -13.56
CA GLN A 23 2.68 9.12 -12.11
C GLN A 23 1.57 8.13 -11.73
N PHE A 24 1.88 7.14 -10.88
CA PHE A 24 0.85 6.35 -10.21
C PHE A 24 0.42 7.05 -8.93
N SER A 25 -0.79 7.59 -8.90
CA SER A 25 -1.33 8.28 -7.73
C SER A 25 -2.28 7.39 -6.92
N VAL A 26 -2.24 7.54 -5.62
CA VAL A 26 -3.25 7.03 -4.69
C VAL A 26 -3.89 8.21 -3.94
N TRP A 27 -5.01 7.93 -3.28
CA TRP A 27 -5.84 8.92 -2.61
C TRP A 27 -6.07 8.53 -1.16
N ARG A 28 -6.08 9.50 -0.27
CA ARG A 28 -6.34 9.28 1.16
C ARG A 28 -7.29 10.34 1.71
N ALA A 29 -8.33 9.88 2.38
CA ALA A 29 -9.15 10.71 3.25
C ALA A 29 -8.48 10.88 4.62
N ASP A 30 -8.39 12.12 5.10
CA ASP A 30 -7.85 12.44 6.43
C ASP A 30 -8.51 13.70 6.97
N THR A 31 -8.70 13.79 8.30
CA THR A 31 -9.26 14.99 8.93
C THR A 31 -8.18 16.02 9.27
N ARG A 32 -6.91 15.62 9.31
CA ARG A 32 -5.78 16.52 9.53
C ARG A 32 -5.59 17.43 8.33
N THR A 33 -5.34 18.69 8.61
CA THR A 33 -5.14 19.76 7.63
C THR A 33 -3.78 19.64 6.92
N PRO A 34 -3.63 20.24 5.73
CA PRO A 34 -2.35 20.31 5.04
C PRO A 34 -1.26 20.98 5.89
N THR A 35 -1.62 21.95 6.74
CA THR A 35 -0.68 22.61 7.63
C THR A 35 -0.17 21.67 8.72
N GLU A 36 -1.06 20.87 9.32
CA GLU A 36 -0.68 19.86 10.31
C GLU A 36 0.18 18.76 9.67
N MET A 37 -0.21 18.27 8.50
CA MET A 37 0.53 17.21 7.80
C MET A 37 1.90 17.67 7.32
N ARG A 38 2.00 18.90 6.82
CA ARG A 38 3.29 19.54 6.49
C ARG A 38 4.17 19.69 7.73
N ALA A 39 3.61 20.13 8.85
CA ALA A 39 4.36 20.27 10.11
C ALA A 39 4.85 18.91 10.65
N ALA A 40 4.07 17.85 10.48
CA ALA A 40 4.46 16.48 10.81
C ALA A 40 5.54 15.94 9.86
N GLY A 41 5.53 16.38 8.59
CA GLY A 41 6.46 15.94 7.54
C GLY A 41 6.21 14.53 7.02
N LEU A 42 5.26 13.79 7.61
CA LEU A 42 5.00 12.39 7.28
C LEU A 42 3.57 11.95 7.65
N PHE A 43 3.08 10.96 6.93
CA PHE A 43 1.91 10.15 7.28
C PHE A 43 2.43 8.82 7.82
N ALA A 44 2.29 8.57 9.13
CA ALA A 44 2.80 7.37 9.78
C ALA A 44 1.67 6.48 10.34
N PRO A 45 1.91 5.16 10.43
CA PRO A 45 1.12 4.28 11.28
C PRO A 45 1.31 4.64 12.76
N ARG A 46 0.38 4.23 13.63
CA ARG A 46 0.50 4.49 15.06
C ARG A 46 1.74 3.82 15.63
N GLY A 47 2.47 4.54 16.46
CA GLY A 47 3.72 4.07 17.07
C GLY A 47 4.96 4.30 16.20
N ALA A 48 4.81 4.72 14.95
CA ALA A 48 5.92 5.21 14.14
C ALA A 48 6.10 6.72 14.35
N SER A 49 7.36 7.14 14.39
CA SER A 49 7.82 8.52 14.50
C SER A 49 8.71 8.95 13.34
N GLN A 50 9.09 7.99 12.49
CA GLN A 50 9.92 8.18 11.31
C GLN A 50 9.23 7.51 10.11
N ILE A 51 9.49 8.02 8.90
CA ILE A 51 9.06 7.35 7.67
C ILE A 51 9.72 5.97 7.58
N LEU A 52 9.00 4.99 7.00
CA LEU A 52 9.45 3.61 6.81
C LEU A 52 9.77 2.86 8.12
N GLN A 53 9.45 3.44 9.28
CA GLN A 53 9.66 2.78 10.56
C GLN A 53 8.72 1.59 10.69
N ILE A 54 9.31 0.40 10.81
CA ILE A 54 8.57 -0.82 11.13
C ILE A 54 8.24 -0.84 12.62
N VAL A 55 6.95 -0.86 12.93
CA VAL A 55 6.41 -0.99 14.29
C VAL A 55 6.05 -2.45 14.58
N PRO A 56 5.94 -2.87 15.85
CA PRO A 56 5.44 -4.20 16.19
C PRO A 56 4.03 -4.46 15.64
N ASN A 57 3.66 -5.74 15.53
CA ASN A 57 2.35 -6.21 15.05
C ASN A 57 2.02 -5.88 13.59
N VAL A 58 3.02 -5.73 12.71
CA VAL A 58 2.76 -5.54 11.27
C VAL A 58 1.92 -6.69 10.71
N SER A 59 0.77 -6.38 10.12
CA SER A 59 -0.05 -7.38 9.44
C SER A 59 -0.96 -6.72 8.41
N MET A 60 -0.76 -7.04 7.12
CA MET A 60 -1.65 -6.59 6.05
C MET A 60 -3.08 -7.08 6.27
N TYR A 61 -3.23 -8.33 6.74
CA TYR A 61 -4.54 -8.92 7.03
C TYR A 61 -5.27 -8.17 8.15
N ASN A 62 -4.61 -7.89 9.28
CA ASN A 62 -5.25 -7.14 10.37
C ASN A 62 -5.56 -5.70 9.96
N HIS A 63 -4.65 -5.06 9.22
CA HIS A 63 -4.84 -3.72 8.67
C HIS A 63 -6.11 -3.65 7.81
N ALA A 64 -6.26 -4.60 6.87
CA ALA A 64 -7.37 -4.65 5.93
C ALA A 64 -8.70 -5.06 6.56
N VAL A 65 -8.69 -5.94 7.57
CA VAL A 65 -9.90 -6.29 8.33
C VAL A 65 -10.43 -5.08 9.11
N GLY A 66 -9.55 -4.14 9.48
CA GLY A 66 -9.95 -2.91 10.13
C GLY A 66 -10.43 -3.08 11.57
N ALA A 67 -10.71 -1.97 12.21
CA ALA A 67 -11.35 -1.90 13.52
C ALA A 67 -12.87 -2.04 13.37
N ASP A 68 -13.57 -2.34 14.47
CA ASP A 68 -15.01 -2.57 14.45
C ASP A 68 -15.83 -1.37 13.94
N ASN A 69 -15.24 -0.17 13.90
CA ASN A 69 -15.84 1.04 13.35
C ASN A 69 -15.61 1.23 11.84
N GLY A 70 -15.05 0.24 11.14
CA GLY A 70 -14.76 0.28 9.72
C GLY A 70 -13.54 1.12 9.34
N ALA A 71 -12.81 1.69 10.31
CA ALA A 71 -11.53 2.32 10.04
C ALA A 71 -10.41 1.30 9.92
N SER A 72 -9.39 1.55 9.10
CA SER A 72 -8.14 0.77 9.17
C SER A 72 -7.61 0.80 10.60
N ARG A 73 -7.18 -0.35 11.10
CA ARG A 73 -6.49 -0.41 12.40
C ARG A 73 -5.19 0.36 12.28
N ASP A 74 -4.97 1.27 13.21
CA ASP A 74 -3.83 2.18 13.16
C ASP A 74 -2.55 1.55 13.75
N ASN A 75 -2.63 0.35 14.35
CA ASN A 75 -1.53 -0.35 15.02
C ASN A 75 -0.96 -1.56 14.23
N ASP A 76 -1.18 -1.62 12.92
CA ASP A 76 -0.75 -2.75 12.07
C ASP A 76 0.39 -2.40 11.08
N GLY A 77 1.03 -1.23 11.27
CA GLY A 77 2.24 -0.83 10.54
C GLY A 77 2.04 -0.24 9.13
N TYR A 78 0.80 -0.02 8.71
CA TYR A 78 0.48 0.55 7.40
C TYR A 78 -0.33 1.85 7.51
N VAL A 79 -0.26 2.67 6.46
CA VAL A 79 -1.18 3.79 6.22
C VAL A 79 -2.04 3.47 5.01
N SER A 80 -3.37 3.48 5.19
CA SER A 80 -4.33 3.16 4.12
C SER A 80 -4.43 4.29 3.09
N THR A 81 -4.45 3.91 1.81
CA THR A 81 -4.75 4.75 0.64
C THR A 81 -5.53 3.93 -0.39
N THR A 82 -6.19 4.57 -1.35
CA THR A 82 -6.94 3.90 -2.42
C THR A 82 -6.52 4.40 -3.80
N ALA A 83 -6.57 3.56 -4.82
CA ALA A 83 -6.36 4.00 -6.20
C ALA A 83 -7.53 4.81 -6.79
N SER A 84 -8.63 5.01 -6.05
CA SER A 84 -9.84 5.73 -6.51
C SER A 84 -10.12 6.97 -5.67
N GLU A 85 -10.15 8.15 -6.31
CA GLU A 85 -10.57 9.41 -5.67
C GLU A 85 -11.99 9.28 -5.10
N ASP A 86 -12.91 8.69 -5.87
CA ASP A 86 -14.30 8.48 -5.46
C ASP A 86 -14.40 7.63 -4.19
N THR A 87 -13.61 6.56 -4.08
CA THR A 87 -13.54 5.74 -2.86
C THR A 87 -13.03 6.57 -1.67
N ALA A 88 -12.01 7.41 -1.86
CA ALA A 88 -11.51 8.29 -0.80
C ALA A 88 -12.55 9.33 -0.35
N VAL A 89 -13.29 9.94 -1.28
CA VAL A 89 -14.42 10.84 -0.97
C VAL A 89 -15.53 10.07 -0.25
N GLY A 90 -15.81 8.83 -0.64
CA GLY A 90 -16.73 7.93 0.05
C GLY A 90 -16.34 7.70 1.51
N PHE A 91 -15.06 7.51 1.81
CA PHE A 91 -14.56 7.38 3.18
C PHE A 91 -14.80 8.64 4.02
N LEU A 92 -14.68 9.85 3.46
CA LEU A 92 -15.07 11.07 4.17
C LEU A 92 -16.52 11.02 4.63
N SER A 93 -17.43 10.60 3.74
CA SER A 93 -18.86 10.52 4.05
C SER A 93 -19.15 9.48 5.12
N ASN A 94 -18.53 8.30 5.01
CA ASN A 94 -18.81 7.15 5.88
C ASN A 94 -18.15 7.27 7.26
N MET A 95 -17.00 7.92 7.36
CA MET A 95 -16.16 7.91 8.56
C MET A 95 -16.02 9.28 9.24
N PHE A 96 -16.16 10.36 8.49
CA PHE A 96 -15.85 11.72 8.94
C PHE A 96 -17.01 12.71 8.71
N ASN A 97 -18.24 12.19 8.58
CA ASN A 97 -19.46 12.98 8.32
C ASN A 97 -19.33 13.91 7.10
N GLY A 98 -18.55 13.51 6.10
CA GLY A 98 -18.26 14.28 4.89
C GLY A 98 -17.28 15.45 5.09
N ASN A 99 -16.59 15.55 6.23
CA ASN A 99 -15.67 16.65 6.53
C ASN A 99 -14.23 16.18 6.56
N GLY A 100 -13.32 16.91 5.91
CA GLY A 100 -11.89 16.63 5.93
C GLY A 100 -11.23 16.92 4.59
N TYR A 101 -10.13 16.23 4.32
CA TYR A 101 -9.30 16.42 3.15
C TYR A 101 -9.15 15.10 2.40
N VAL A 102 -9.13 15.19 1.07
CA VAL A 102 -8.65 14.12 0.20
C VAL A 102 -7.31 14.54 -0.37
N TYR A 103 -6.27 13.77 -0.05
CA TYR A 103 -4.90 13.97 -0.53
C TYR A 103 -4.63 13.05 -1.72
N GLU A 104 -4.09 13.59 -2.80
CA GLU A 104 -3.48 12.83 -3.89
C GLU A 104 -2.00 12.64 -3.60
N ILE A 105 -1.52 11.41 -3.64
CA ILE A 105 -0.18 11.01 -3.21
C ILE A 105 0.50 10.22 -4.32
N ALA A 106 1.75 10.53 -4.60
CA ALA A 106 2.60 9.76 -5.48
C ALA A 106 3.04 8.45 -4.80
N ALA A 107 2.56 7.32 -5.32
CA ALA A 107 2.89 6.01 -4.75
C ALA A 107 4.32 5.58 -5.12
N ALA A 108 4.96 4.92 -4.17
CA ALA A 108 6.30 4.35 -4.29
C ALA A 108 6.29 2.86 -3.87
N ALA A 109 7.44 2.18 -3.85
CA ALA A 109 7.45 0.71 -3.72
C ALA A 109 6.86 0.19 -2.40
N ASN A 110 6.89 1.00 -1.33
CA ASN A 110 6.27 0.68 -0.04
C ASN A 110 4.73 0.74 -0.03
N PHE A 111 4.09 1.24 -1.09
CA PHE A 111 2.65 1.17 -1.28
C PHE A 111 2.29 -0.19 -1.84
N ILE A 112 1.78 -1.08 -1.00
CA ILE A 112 1.53 -2.47 -1.35
C ILE A 112 0.04 -2.70 -1.56
N GLN A 113 -0.34 -3.26 -2.70
CA GLN A 113 -1.74 -3.55 -3.02
C GLN A 113 -2.28 -4.61 -2.07
N VAL A 114 -3.37 -4.28 -1.37
CA VAL A 114 -3.98 -5.16 -0.36
C VAL A 114 -4.61 -6.38 -1.03
N SER A 115 -5.45 -6.17 -2.05
CA SER A 115 -6.12 -7.26 -2.77
C SER A 115 -5.13 -8.18 -3.49
N GLY A 116 -4.06 -7.64 -4.07
CA GLY A 116 -3.00 -8.44 -4.68
C GLY A 116 -2.20 -9.27 -3.67
N THR A 117 -2.11 -8.82 -2.42
CA THR A 117 -1.38 -9.50 -1.34
C THR A 117 -2.24 -10.53 -0.61
N LEU A 118 -3.51 -10.23 -0.35
CA LEU A 118 -4.44 -11.08 0.39
C LEU A 118 -5.30 -11.99 -0.50
N GLY A 119 -5.35 -11.72 -1.81
CA GLY A 119 -6.08 -12.54 -2.78
C GLY A 119 -7.55 -12.71 -2.39
N GLU A 120 -8.03 -13.96 -2.36
CA GLU A 120 -9.41 -14.31 -1.98
C GLU A 120 -9.75 -13.96 -0.51
N PHE A 121 -8.75 -13.65 0.32
CA PHE A 121 -8.93 -13.27 1.71
C PHE A 121 -8.95 -11.75 1.94
N SER A 122 -8.92 -10.95 0.87
CA SER A 122 -9.11 -9.50 0.98
C SER A 122 -10.56 -9.19 1.38
N PRO A 123 -10.81 -8.48 2.49
CA PRO A 123 -12.16 -8.18 2.94
C PRO A 123 -12.87 -7.14 2.05
N TYR A 124 -12.12 -6.18 1.50
CA TYR A 124 -12.66 -5.07 0.72
C TYR A 124 -11.92 -4.86 -0.61
N PRO A 125 -11.94 -5.84 -1.54
CA PRO A 125 -11.18 -5.75 -2.79
C PRO A 125 -11.62 -4.57 -3.68
N ASN A 126 -12.88 -4.14 -3.57
CA ASN A 126 -13.44 -3.02 -4.35
C ASN A 126 -12.91 -1.65 -3.89
N GLU A 127 -12.31 -1.55 -2.71
CA GLU A 127 -11.70 -0.30 -2.24
C GLU A 127 -10.39 0.00 -2.96
N GLN A 128 -9.84 -0.94 -3.73
CA GLN A 128 -8.60 -0.76 -4.49
C GLN A 128 -7.46 -0.22 -3.62
N GLU A 129 -7.35 -0.76 -2.41
CA GLU A 129 -6.45 -0.26 -1.39
C GLU A 129 -4.97 -0.56 -1.71
N TYR A 130 -4.14 0.46 -1.52
CA TYR A 130 -2.70 0.36 -1.41
C TYR A 130 -2.29 0.81 -0.01
N ALA A 131 -1.71 -0.10 0.77
CA ALA A 131 -1.30 0.16 2.13
C ALA A 131 0.19 0.53 2.15
N ALA A 132 0.52 1.73 2.61
CA ALA A 132 1.90 2.21 2.69
C ALA A 132 2.59 1.66 3.95
N LEU A 133 3.49 0.70 3.78
CA LEU A 133 4.26 0.11 4.87
C LEU A 133 5.19 1.15 5.50
N GLY A 134 5.06 1.37 6.80
CA GLY A 134 5.86 2.35 7.54
C GLY A 134 5.54 3.81 7.21
N GLY A 135 4.49 4.08 6.42
CA GLY A 135 4.06 5.44 6.08
C GLY A 135 4.80 6.05 4.90
N PHE A 136 4.56 7.35 4.66
CA PHE A 136 5.11 8.10 3.53
C PHE A 136 5.34 9.58 3.90
N SER A 137 6.22 10.28 3.19
CA SER A 137 6.60 11.67 3.49
C SER A 137 5.65 12.68 2.88
N TRP A 138 5.65 13.91 3.44
CA TRP A 138 4.84 15.02 2.94
C TRP A 138 5.16 15.41 1.48
N ASP A 139 6.42 15.30 1.07
CA ASP A 139 6.87 15.59 -0.29
C ASP A 139 6.41 14.57 -1.35
N GLN A 140 5.75 13.47 -0.94
CA GLN A 140 5.01 12.58 -1.84
C GLN A 140 3.59 13.06 -2.13
N VAL A 141 3.05 13.99 -1.34
CA VAL A 141 1.72 14.56 -1.56
C VAL A 141 1.78 15.47 -2.77
N ILE A 142 0.99 15.17 -3.80
CA ILE A 142 0.91 15.95 -5.04
C ILE A 142 0.04 17.19 -4.81
N ARG A 143 -1.14 16.98 -4.21
CA ARG A 143 -2.18 17.99 -4.01
C ARG A 143 -3.26 17.49 -3.07
N TRP A 144 -4.17 18.37 -2.69
CA TRP A 144 -5.32 18.03 -1.86
C TRP A 144 -6.56 18.84 -2.21
N ARG A 145 -7.71 18.37 -1.72
CA ARG A 145 -8.97 19.12 -1.74
C ARG A 145 -9.66 18.99 -0.39
N HIS A 146 -10.20 20.10 0.10
CA HIS A 146 -11.01 20.13 1.31
C HIS A 146 -12.47 19.82 0.98
N TYR A 147 -13.17 19.16 1.90
CA TYR A 147 -14.58 18.85 1.79
C TYR A 147 -15.31 19.25 3.07
N THR A 148 -16.46 19.90 2.90
CA THR A 148 -17.39 20.24 3.98
C THR A 148 -18.73 19.57 3.69
N ASN A 149 -19.21 18.74 4.62
CA ASN A 149 -20.47 17.98 4.49
C ASN A 149 -20.60 17.22 3.15
N GLY A 150 -19.50 16.62 2.68
CA GLY A 150 -19.44 15.83 1.45
C GLY A 150 -19.31 16.67 0.17
N VAL A 151 -19.24 18.00 0.27
CA VAL A 151 -19.09 18.91 -0.86
C VAL A 151 -17.66 19.41 -0.93
N ALA A 152 -17.09 19.35 -2.13
CA ALA A 152 -15.78 19.90 -2.44
C ALA A 152 -15.73 21.42 -2.21
N ASP A 153 -14.83 21.88 -1.36
CA ASP A 153 -14.55 23.30 -1.14
C ASP A 153 -13.51 23.77 -2.16
N GLY A 154 -14.01 24.30 -3.28
CA GLY A 154 -13.17 24.84 -4.35
C GLY A 154 -12.41 23.77 -5.14
N GLY A 155 -11.29 24.18 -5.74
CA GLY A 155 -10.45 23.32 -6.59
C GLY A 155 -9.43 22.50 -5.81
N LEU A 156 -8.69 21.64 -6.52
CA LEU A 156 -7.47 21.02 -6.00
C LEU A 156 -6.42 22.10 -5.71
N GLN A 157 -5.69 21.92 -4.63
CA GLN A 157 -4.60 22.79 -4.21
C GLN A 157 -3.28 22.01 -4.30
N ASP A 158 -2.35 22.52 -5.12
CA ASP A 158 -1.07 21.85 -5.36
C ASP A 158 -0.10 22.01 -4.20
N ASN A 159 0.65 20.94 -3.90
CA ASN A 159 1.75 20.97 -2.95
C ASN A 159 3.01 21.51 -3.63
N ASN A 160 3.49 22.68 -3.20
CA ASN A 160 4.74 23.25 -3.71
C ASN A 160 6.01 22.53 -3.22
N GLU A 161 5.87 21.61 -2.27
CA GLU A 161 6.95 20.75 -1.75
C GLU A 161 6.93 19.34 -2.38
N TYR A 162 6.04 19.09 -3.35
CA TYR A 162 6.01 17.82 -4.07
C TYR A 162 7.29 17.61 -4.91
N GLU A 163 8.02 16.53 -4.64
CA GLU A 163 9.27 16.20 -5.34
C GLU A 163 9.03 15.28 -6.55
N GLY A 164 8.30 15.78 -7.55
CA GLY A 164 7.93 14.98 -8.73
C GLY A 164 9.10 14.43 -9.55
N ARG A 165 10.31 15.01 -9.43
CA ARG A 165 11.52 14.44 -10.05
C ARG A 165 11.92 13.08 -9.44
N ILE A 166 11.58 12.87 -8.17
CA ILE A 166 11.81 11.63 -7.44
C ILE A 166 10.66 10.67 -7.71
N TYR A 167 9.42 11.14 -7.54
CA TYR A 167 8.27 10.24 -7.43
C TYR A 167 7.55 9.87 -8.74
N ASN A 168 7.61 10.69 -9.80
CA ASN A 168 6.89 10.43 -11.07
C ASN A 168 7.27 9.10 -11.75
N GLY A 169 8.50 8.63 -11.54
CA GLY A 169 8.98 7.36 -12.06
C GLY A 169 8.66 6.15 -11.19
N LEU A 170 8.23 6.35 -9.94
CA LEU A 170 8.06 5.26 -8.98
C LEU A 170 6.72 4.57 -9.14
N ARG A 171 6.67 3.32 -8.67
CA ARG A 171 5.50 2.46 -8.79
C ARG A 171 5.24 1.73 -7.49
N PRO A 172 3.96 1.46 -7.16
CA PRO A 172 3.60 0.62 -6.04
C PRO A 172 3.98 -0.84 -6.27
N THR A 173 3.96 -1.61 -5.18
CA THR A 173 4.07 -3.06 -5.20
C THR A 173 2.68 -3.68 -5.36
N ASN A 174 2.38 -4.30 -6.51
CA ASN A 174 1.05 -4.84 -6.80
C ASN A 174 0.69 -6.13 -6.05
N SER A 175 1.66 -6.82 -5.44
CA SER A 175 1.41 -8.02 -4.64
C SER A 175 2.65 -8.36 -3.84
N MET A 176 2.49 -8.65 -2.54
CA MET A 176 3.60 -9.14 -1.73
C MET A 176 3.11 -10.19 -0.71
N PRO A 177 2.85 -11.45 -1.15
CA PRO A 177 2.22 -12.47 -0.30
C PRO A 177 2.99 -12.80 0.99
N SER A 178 4.31 -12.56 1.02
CA SER A 178 5.12 -12.69 2.23
C SER A 178 4.71 -11.71 3.34
N LEU A 179 4.14 -10.54 2.98
CA LEU A 179 3.64 -9.51 3.89
C LEU A 179 2.16 -9.66 4.25
N ALA A 180 1.51 -10.75 3.82
CA ALA A 180 0.07 -10.94 4.07
C ALA A 180 -0.29 -10.93 5.57
N GLY A 181 0.60 -11.43 6.43
CA GLY A 181 0.43 -11.32 7.89
C GLY A 181 -0.78 -12.10 8.44
N PHE A 182 -1.23 -13.17 7.76
CA PHE A 182 -2.31 -14.01 8.27
C PHE A 182 -1.94 -14.66 9.62
N PRO A 183 -2.93 -14.83 10.53
CA PRO A 183 -2.67 -15.50 11.80
C PRO A 183 -2.20 -16.95 11.61
N ALA A 184 -1.53 -17.49 12.64
CA ALA A 184 -1.12 -18.88 12.67
C ALA A 184 -2.33 -19.82 12.46
N GLY A 185 -2.16 -20.88 11.67
CA GLY A 185 -3.23 -21.83 11.33
C GLY A 185 -4.28 -21.31 10.33
N HIS A 186 -4.17 -20.06 9.85
CA HIS A 186 -5.07 -19.56 8.82
C HIS A 186 -4.98 -20.38 7.52
N ARG A 187 -6.13 -20.65 6.89
CA ARG A 187 -6.21 -21.50 5.68
C ARG A 187 -5.33 -21.00 4.53
N ALA A 188 -5.14 -19.69 4.41
CA ALA A 188 -4.30 -19.11 3.37
C ALA A 188 -2.89 -19.74 3.32
N TRP A 189 -2.30 -20.08 4.47
CA TRP A 189 -0.97 -20.71 4.52
C TRP A 189 -0.90 -22.09 3.85
N THR A 190 -2.04 -22.74 3.58
CA THR A 190 -2.11 -23.99 2.80
C THR A 190 -2.14 -23.76 1.29
N LEU A 191 -2.45 -22.53 0.85
CA LEU A 191 -2.78 -22.20 -0.54
C LEU A 191 -1.63 -21.42 -1.20
N SER A 192 -1.48 -21.58 -2.51
CA SER A 192 -0.60 -20.71 -3.30
C SER A 192 -1.19 -19.30 -3.36
N PRO A 193 -0.38 -18.22 -3.28
CA PRO A 193 1.09 -18.23 -3.19
C PRO A 193 1.64 -18.25 -1.75
N TRP A 194 0.80 -18.11 -0.72
CA TRP A 194 1.24 -17.93 0.68
C TRP A 194 1.96 -19.14 1.27
N ASN A 195 1.64 -20.34 0.79
CA ASN A 195 2.25 -21.57 1.23
C ASN A 195 3.78 -21.64 0.98
N ALA A 196 4.32 -20.80 0.10
CA ALA A 196 5.77 -20.62 -0.10
C ALA A 196 6.46 -19.95 1.12
N PHE A 197 5.68 -19.24 1.94
CA PHE A 197 6.14 -18.53 3.14
C PHE A 197 5.67 -19.19 4.44
N ALA A 198 5.04 -20.37 4.35
CA ALA A 198 4.61 -21.17 5.49
C ALA A 198 5.67 -22.20 5.92
N GLN A 199 5.75 -22.46 7.22
CA GLN A 199 6.50 -23.58 7.79
C GLN A 199 5.99 -24.90 7.19
N GLY A 200 6.92 -25.74 6.74
CA GLY A 200 6.61 -27.03 6.12
C GLY A 200 6.25 -26.96 4.62
N GLY A 201 6.17 -25.77 4.02
CA GLY A 201 5.95 -25.55 2.60
C GLY A 201 4.54 -25.94 2.11
N ALA A 202 4.35 -25.97 0.78
CA ALA A 202 3.05 -26.26 0.15
C ALA A 202 2.40 -27.55 0.68
N GLY A 203 1.24 -27.45 1.36
CA GLY A 203 0.59 -28.62 1.96
C GLY A 203 1.10 -29.03 3.34
N CYS A 204 1.85 -28.16 4.06
CA CYS A 204 2.13 -28.13 5.51
C CYS A 204 2.18 -29.48 6.25
N GLY A 205 2.83 -30.43 5.60
CA GLY A 205 3.10 -31.77 6.09
C GLY A 205 4.43 -32.28 5.57
N GLY A 206 5.37 -31.38 5.25
CA GLY A 206 6.81 -31.58 5.02
C GLY A 206 7.22 -32.79 4.18
N GLY A 207 7.81 -32.54 3.01
CA GLY A 207 8.39 -33.59 2.16
C GLY A 207 9.20 -34.63 2.96
N ASN A 208 8.81 -35.90 2.83
CA ASN A 208 9.33 -37.12 3.49
C ASN A 208 8.53 -37.70 4.68
N ALA A 209 7.22 -37.42 4.81
CA ALA A 209 6.36 -38.30 5.61
C ALA A 209 6.02 -39.58 4.81
N ALA A 210 6.70 -40.69 5.14
CA ALA A 210 6.23 -42.02 4.78
C ALA A 210 4.73 -42.14 5.12
N ARG A 211 3.95 -42.63 4.16
CA ARG A 211 2.49 -42.74 4.19
C ARG A 211 1.97 -43.37 5.50
N THR A 212 1.67 -42.54 6.50
CA THR A 212 0.80 -42.90 7.62
C THR A 212 -0.55 -42.21 7.39
N LEU A 213 -1.61 -43.00 7.27
CA LEU A 213 -2.99 -42.59 7.00
C LEU A 213 -3.62 -41.64 8.05
N PHE A 214 -2.85 -41.16 9.03
CA PHE A 214 -3.31 -40.36 10.16
C PHE A 214 -2.34 -39.22 10.55
N VAL A 215 -1.63 -38.62 9.59
CA VAL A 215 -0.92 -37.36 9.89
C VAL A 215 -1.99 -36.28 10.10
N ARG A 216 -2.22 -35.87 11.35
CA ARG A 216 -2.91 -34.61 11.64
C ARG A 216 -2.22 -33.54 10.78
N GLN A 217 -2.97 -32.90 9.87
CA GLN A 217 -2.45 -31.72 9.18
C GLN A 217 -1.90 -30.78 10.25
N GLY A 218 -0.58 -30.61 10.28
CA GLY A 218 0.03 -29.65 11.18
C GLY A 218 -0.55 -28.28 10.86
N THR A 219 -0.76 -27.45 11.88
CA THR A 219 -1.15 -26.05 11.66
C THR A 219 -0.09 -25.39 10.78
N CYS A 220 -0.47 -24.98 9.56
CA CYS A 220 0.38 -24.16 8.72
C CYS A 220 0.62 -22.82 9.43
N ASN A 221 1.87 -22.53 9.75
CA ASN A 221 2.27 -21.30 10.42
C ASN A 221 3.21 -20.52 9.51
N PRO A 222 3.31 -19.18 9.64
CA PRO A 222 4.30 -18.41 8.89
C PRO A 222 5.72 -18.85 9.26
N LYS A 223 6.61 -18.91 8.27
CA LYS A 223 8.03 -19.27 8.46
C LYS A 223 8.77 -18.28 9.35
N GLU A 224 8.44 -17.00 9.21
CA GLU A 224 9.04 -15.87 9.90
C GLU A 224 7.95 -14.98 10.46
N ASP A 225 8.24 -14.24 11.54
CA ASP A 225 7.32 -13.23 12.04
C ASP A 225 7.17 -12.07 11.04
N ALA A 226 5.98 -11.46 11.02
CA ALA A 226 5.65 -10.45 10.02
C ALA A 226 6.50 -9.17 10.16
N GLU A 227 6.98 -8.86 11.36
CA GLU A 227 7.87 -7.70 11.59
C GLU A 227 9.23 -7.91 10.92
N THR A 228 9.82 -9.11 11.05
CA THR A 228 11.06 -9.49 10.36
C THR A 228 10.91 -9.43 8.84
N VAL A 229 9.80 -9.94 8.30
CA VAL A 229 9.55 -9.88 6.85
C VAL A 229 9.38 -8.43 6.38
N ALA A 230 8.69 -7.59 7.15
CA ALA A 230 8.51 -6.17 6.84
C ALA A 230 9.83 -5.39 6.86
N LYS A 231 10.69 -5.62 7.86
CA LYS A 231 12.04 -5.01 7.91
C LYS A 231 12.85 -5.38 6.69
N ARG A 232 12.91 -6.68 6.36
CA ARG A 232 13.62 -7.15 5.16
C ARG A 232 13.08 -6.51 3.88
N PHE A 233 11.76 -6.37 3.76
CA PHE A 233 11.17 -5.69 2.60
C PHE A 233 11.67 -4.26 2.47
N ILE A 234 11.66 -3.48 3.56
CA ILE A 234 12.17 -2.10 3.55
C ILE A 234 13.66 -2.07 3.25
N ASP A 235 14.47 -2.93 3.85
CA ASP A 235 15.91 -2.98 3.62
C ASP A 235 16.26 -3.32 2.15
N GLU A 236 15.48 -4.19 1.52
CA GLU A 236 15.72 -4.64 0.13
C GLU A 236 15.14 -3.70 -0.92
N ASN A 237 14.02 -3.03 -0.63
CA ASN A 237 13.24 -2.28 -1.63
C ASN A 237 13.20 -0.76 -1.40
N CYS A 238 13.58 -0.30 -0.20
CA CYS A 238 13.44 1.10 0.21
C CYS A 238 14.74 1.69 0.79
N TRP A 239 15.90 1.17 0.36
CA TRP A 239 17.21 1.61 0.85
C TRP A 239 17.60 3.03 0.41
N ALA A 240 16.83 3.65 -0.48
CA ALA A 240 17.02 5.02 -0.92
C ALA A 240 15.68 5.74 -1.15
N LYS A 241 15.73 7.06 -1.00
CA LYS A 241 14.56 7.96 -1.15
C LYS A 241 13.89 7.85 -2.52
N ASP A 242 14.67 7.63 -3.57
CA ASP A 242 14.18 7.39 -4.93
C ASP A 242 13.53 6.01 -5.13
N LEU A 243 13.27 5.26 -4.06
CA LEU A 243 12.49 4.02 -4.11
C LEU A 243 11.20 4.08 -3.28
N CYS A 244 11.24 4.73 -2.11
CA CYS A 244 10.11 4.74 -1.16
C CYS A 244 9.84 6.07 -0.44
N GLY A 245 10.63 7.12 -0.70
CA GLY A 245 10.56 8.41 0.00
C GLY A 245 11.64 8.63 1.05
#